data_AF-A0A955D1B2-F1
#
_entry.id   AF-A0A955D1B2-F1
#
_cell.length_a   1.000
_cell.length_b   1.000
_cell.length_c   1.000
_cell.angle_alpha   90.00
_cell.angle_beta   90.00
_cell.angle_gamma   90.00
#
_symmetry.space_group_name_H-M   'P 1'
#
loop_
_entity.id
_entity.type
_entity.pdbx_description
1 polymer ?
#
loop_
_entity_poly.entity_id
_entity_poly.type
_entity_poly.pdbx_seq_one_letter_code
_entity_poly.pdbx_strand_id
1 'polypeptide(L)'
;MRTVRILMDRIVDYAGLFPPAKLDMAATVRNFAQFRDGEDAWMLGRLVVPVARFEEFEREADSLLSRSTGDDDFWTISALTAPMGDPGYRSDLRAIEAFNERHANGQHGAVVVDTIETKAGDAATLDRGLDATTDGLFAFVELPVETDCRGLIAALSGRFAAAKVRTGGVTPEAVPSVEQLARFVSACAAADVPFKATAGLHHPLRHQGTAATNEPGCPVHGFLNVFLAAIAAWKAKASEGEVAALLDERSIASFRFDDERVAFGRFTLGAADVREGRERFALSFGSCSFEEPLEDLRSHQLLQTASLR
;
A
#
# COMPACT_ATOMS: atom_id res chain seq x y z
N MET A 1 -14.00 -17.59 -2.80
CA MET A 1 -12.56 -17.84 -3.02
C MET A 1 -11.77 -17.29 -1.83
N ARG A 2 -11.40 -18.18 -0.90
CA ARG A 2 -10.68 -17.82 0.33
C ARG A 2 -9.30 -17.20 0.06
N THR A 3 -8.61 -17.63 -1.00
CA THR A 3 -7.28 -17.09 -1.34
C THR A 3 -7.31 -15.63 -1.75
N VAL A 4 -8.31 -15.20 -2.52
CA VAL A 4 -8.53 -13.79 -2.87
C VAL A 4 -8.79 -12.96 -1.61
N ARG A 5 -9.63 -13.48 -0.70
CA ARG A 5 -9.89 -12.83 0.60
C ARG A 5 -8.62 -12.65 1.42
N ILE A 6 -7.77 -13.67 1.51
CA ILE A 6 -6.46 -13.58 2.19
C ILE A 6 -5.55 -12.58 1.48
N LEU A 7 -5.51 -12.61 0.14
CA LEU A 7 -4.67 -11.70 -0.63
C LEU A 7 -5.08 -10.24 -0.42
N MET A 8 -6.38 -9.96 -0.32
CA MET A 8 -6.91 -8.59 -0.24
C MET A 8 -7.11 -8.07 1.19
N ASP A 9 -6.86 -8.89 2.21
CA ASP A 9 -7.02 -8.49 3.61
C ASP A 9 -6.15 -7.25 3.91
N ARG A 10 -6.82 -6.19 4.41
CA ARG A 10 -6.28 -4.87 4.75
C ARG A 10 -5.30 -4.29 3.74
N ILE A 11 -5.49 -4.59 2.45
CA ILE A 11 -4.51 -4.27 1.41
C ILE A 11 -4.52 -2.80 0.99
N VAL A 12 -5.66 -2.11 1.12
CA VAL A 12 -5.82 -0.76 0.57
C VAL A 12 -5.56 0.30 1.64
N ASP A 13 -4.43 0.98 1.55
CA ASP A 13 -4.21 2.24 2.27
C ASP A 13 -4.94 3.37 1.53
N TYR A 14 -5.99 3.91 2.14
CA TYR A 14 -6.83 4.93 1.52
C TYR A 14 -6.14 6.30 1.50
N ALA A 15 -5.99 6.85 0.30
CA ALA A 15 -5.22 8.05 -0.01
C ALA A 15 -6.08 9.08 -0.77
N GLY A 16 -7.31 9.31 -0.32
CA GLY A 16 -8.29 10.19 -1.01
C GLY A 16 -7.83 11.64 -1.25
N LEU A 17 -6.93 12.15 -0.40
CA LEU A 17 -6.31 13.47 -0.55
C LEU A 17 -5.42 13.61 -1.79
N PHE A 18 -5.02 12.50 -2.40
CA PHE A 18 -4.01 12.46 -3.45
C PHE A 18 -4.64 12.27 -4.84
N PRO A 19 -3.94 12.67 -5.91
CA PRO A 19 -4.40 12.45 -7.26
C PRO A 19 -4.62 10.96 -7.59
N PRO A 20 -5.58 10.64 -8.49
CA PRO A 20 -6.45 11.58 -9.21
C PRO A 20 -7.62 12.18 -8.39
N ALA A 21 -8.06 11.55 -7.30
CA ALA A 21 -9.26 12.01 -6.58
C ALA A 21 -9.13 13.42 -5.99
N LYS A 22 -7.98 13.74 -5.35
CA LYS A 22 -7.68 15.06 -4.76
C LYS A 22 -8.82 15.61 -3.89
N LEU A 23 -9.44 14.74 -3.08
CA LEU A 23 -10.50 15.15 -2.18
C LEU A 23 -9.96 16.14 -1.12
N ASP A 24 -10.87 16.94 -0.55
CA ASP A 24 -10.55 17.68 0.66
C ASP A 24 -10.49 16.72 1.88
N MET A 25 -10.02 17.24 3.02
CA MET A 25 -9.90 16.43 4.24
C MET A 25 -11.26 15.94 4.71
N ALA A 26 -12.28 16.81 4.69
CA ALA A 26 -13.61 16.51 5.17
C ALA A 26 -14.26 15.35 4.40
N ALA A 27 -14.16 15.34 3.07
CA ALA A 27 -14.61 14.25 2.22
C ALA A 27 -13.79 12.99 2.44
N THR A 28 -12.46 13.11 2.55
CA THR A 28 -11.58 11.96 2.79
C THR A 28 -11.91 11.24 4.10
N VAL A 29 -12.08 11.97 5.21
CA VAL A 29 -12.38 11.37 6.52
C VAL A 29 -13.79 10.78 6.57
N ARG A 30 -14.78 11.42 5.93
CA ARG A 30 -16.14 10.86 5.81
C ARG A 30 -16.15 9.56 5.02
N ASN A 31 -15.46 9.53 3.89
CA ASN A 31 -15.33 8.31 3.07
C ASN A 31 -14.64 7.20 3.88
N PHE A 32 -13.53 7.52 4.56
CA PHE A 32 -12.81 6.53 5.37
C PHE A 32 -13.68 5.96 6.51
N ALA A 33 -14.44 6.81 7.20
CA ALA A 33 -15.41 6.37 8.21
C ALA A 33 -16.48 5.43 7.61
N GLN A 34 -17.07 5.83 6.48
CA GLN A 34 -18.07 5.02 5.78
C GLN A 34 -17.52 3.66 5.35
N PHE A 35 -16.28 3.61 4.84
CA PHE A 35 -15.64 2.36 4.42
C PHE A 35 -15.33 1.45 5.60
N ARG A 36 -14.97 2.01 6.77
CA ARG A 36 -14.77 1.23 8.01
C ARG A 36 -16.06 0.60 8.53
N ASP A 37 -17.19 1.29 8.37
CA ASP A 37 -18.50 0.80 8.82
C ASP A 37 -19.19 -0.09 7.77
N GLY A 38 -18.60 -0.23 6.58
CA GLY A 38 -19.13 -1.00 5.45
C GLY A 38 -18.82 -2.49 5.47
N GLU A 39 -19.54 -3.27 4.66
CA GLU A 39 -19.37 -4.73 4.57
C GLU A 39 -17.99 -5.16 4.04
N ASP A 40 -17.32 -4.28 3.30
CA ASP A 40 -16.01 -4.54 2.70
C ASP A 40 -14.83 -3.99 3.53
N ALA A 41 -15.08 -3.51 4.76
CA ALA A 41 -14.06 -2.94 5.65
C ALA A 41 -12.82 -3.84 5.86
N TRP A 42 -12.97 -5.16 5.68
CA TRP A 42 -11.87 -6.13 5.74
C TRP A 42 -10.75 -5.88 4.70
N MET A 43 -11.01 -5.19 3.58
CA MET A 43 -9.97 -4.78 2.62
C MET A 43 -9.27 -3.47 2.99
N LEU A 44 -9.85 -2.69 3.91
CA LEU A 44 -9.37 -1.37 4.25
C LEU A 44 -8.16 -1.45 5.19
N GLY A 45 -7.06 -0.85 4.74
CA GLY A 45 -5.83 -0.68 5.48
C GLY A 45 -5.84 0.61 6.30
N ARG A 46 -4.86 1.48 6.05
CA ARG A 46 -4.66 2.74 6.78
C ARG A 46 -5.25 3.93 6.04
N LEU A 47 -5.49 5.02 6.76
CA LEU A 47 -5.70 6.33 6.13
C LEU A 47 -4.34 7.02 5.92
N VAL A 48 -4.08 7.53 4.72
CA VAL A 48 -2.83 8.25 4.40
C VAL A 48 -3.03 9.75 4.62
N VAL A 49 -2.26 10.34 5.55
CA VAL A 49 -2.40 11.76 5.94
C VAL A 49 -1.03 12.44 5.99
N PRO A 50 -0.82 13.59 5.34
CA PRO A 50 0.39 14.41 5.56
C PRO A 50 0.47 14.94 6.98
N VAL A 51 1.65 14.85 7.61
CA VAL A 51 1.87 15.41 8.97
C VAL A 51 1.51 16.90 9.02
N ALA A 52 1.84 17.65 7.98
CA ALA A 52 1.50 19.06 7.83
C ALA A 52 -0.01 19.37 7.84
N ARG A 53 -0.88 18.37 7.76
CA ARG A 53 -2.34 18.50 7.75
C ARG A 53 -3.02 17.80 8.94
N PHE A 54 -2.27 17.43 9.99
CA PHE A 54 -2.85 16.78 11.18
C PHE A 54 -3.91 17.63 11.88
N GLU A 55 -3.71 18.94 12.03
CA GLU A 55 -4.72 19.81 12.64
C GLU A 55 -6.03 19.85 11.82
N GLU A 56 -5.92 19.82 10.49
CA GLU A 56 -7.06 19.73 9.61
C GLU A 56 -7.76 18.37 9.77
N PHE A 57 -6.99 17.27 9.80
CA PHE A 57 -7.52 15.94 10.04
C PHE A 57 -8.25 15.85 11.38
N GLU A 58 -7.63 16.27 12.49
CA GLU A 58 -8.22 16.21 13.84
C GLU A 58 -9.56 16.94 13.87
N ARG A 59 -9.62 18.14 13.28
CA ARG A 59 -10.85 18.94 13.22
C ARG A 59 -11.97 18.26 12.42
N GLU A 60 -11.66 17.73 11.24
CA GLU A 60 -12.68 17.12 10.38
C GLU A 60 -13.11 15.73 10.86
N ALA A 61 -12.22 15.00 11.57
CA ALA A 61 -12.47 13.65 12.06
C ALA A 61 -13.08 13.61 13.48
N ASP A 62 -13.03 14.69 14.26
CA ASP A 62 -13.40 14.71 15.69
C ASP A 62 -14.77 14.08 15.99
N SER A 63 -15.78 14.35 15.16
CA SER A 63 -17.14 13.80 15.32
C SER A 63 -17.32 12.37 14.84
N LEU A 64 -16.35 11.84 14.08
CA LEU A 64 -16.36 10.48 13.50
C LEU A 64 -15.50 9.50 14.32
N LEU A 65 -14.52 9.99 15.07
CA LEU A 65 -13.65 9.15 15.89
C LEU A 65 -14.39 8.60 17.10
N SER A 66 -14.30 7.29 17.30
CA SER A 66 -14.83 6.62 18.50
C SER A 66 -14.15 7.14 19.76
N ARG A 67 -14.91 7.24 20.85
CA ARG A 67 -14.38 7.57 22.20
C ARG A 67 -14.22 6.32 23.07
N SER A 68 -14.49 5.15 22.49
CA SER A 68 -14.22 3.86 23.12
C SER A 68 -12.72 3.56 23.07
N THR A 69 -12.29 2.65 23.93
CA THR A 69 -10.89 2.22 24.09
C THR A 69 -10.67 0.79 23.60
N GLY A 70 -11.61 0.23 22.82
CA GLY A 70 -11.39 -1.04 22.15
C GLY A 70 -10.35 -0.90 21.04
N ASP A 71 -9.41 -1.84 20.94
CA ASP A 71 -8.34 -1.78 19.93
C ASP A 71 -8.91 -1.72 18.49
N ASP A 72 -10.02 -2.41 18.23
CA ASP A 72 -10.71 -2.41 16.92
C ASP A 72 -11.34 -1.04 16.57
N ASP A 73 -11.53 -0.17 17.56
CA ASP A 73 -12.09 1.17 17.36
C ASP A 73 -11.06 2.16 16.78
N PHE A 74 -9.76 1.85 16.89
CA PHE A 74 -8.72 2.78 16.47
C PHE A 74 -8.62 2.89 14.94
N TRP A 75 -8.66 4.13 14.46
CA TRP A 75 -8.23 4.46 13.11
C TRP A 75 -6.71 4.41 13.06
N THR A 76 -6.16 3.73 12.06
CA THR A 76 -4.71 3.65 11.83
C THR A 76 -4.30 4.58 10.70
N ILE A 77 -3.32 5.45 10.96
CA ILE A 77 -2.79 6.43 10.01
C ILE A 77 -1.40 6.02 9.52
N SER A 78 -1.21 6.10 8.19
CA SER A 78 0.10 6.14 7.53
C SER A 78 0.47 7.60 7.26
N ALA A 79 1.39 8.15 8.05
CA ALA A 79 1.72 9.57 8.02
C ALA A 79 2.78 9.89 6.96
N LEU A 80 2.48 10.81 6.03
CA LEU A 80 3.46 11.31 5.07
C LEU A 80 4.33 12.40 5.72
N THR A 81 5.62 12.13 5.77
CA THR A 81 6.64 13.00 6.37
C THR A 81 7.53 13.65 5.30
N ALA A 82 8.28 14.67 5.69
CA ALA A 82 9.38 15.19 4.92
C ALA A 82 10.42 14.07 4.62
N PRO A 83 11.22 14.19 3.54
CA PRO A 83 12.28 13.24 3.24
C PRO A 83 13.29 13.10 4.38
N MET A 84 13.82 11.90 4.56
CA MET A 84 14.98 11.68 5.42
C MET A 84 16.14 12.58 4.98
N GLY A 85 16.78 13.24 5.95
CA GLY A 85 17.83 14.24 5.70
C GLY A 85 17.31 15.67 5.59
N ASP A 86 16.00 15.88 5.40
CA ASP A 86 15.39 17.20 5.50
C ASP A 86 15.23 17.62 6.98
N PRO A 87 15.48 18.89 7.36
CA PRO A 87 15.27 19.37 8.72
C PRO A 87 13.83 19.16 9.24
N GLY A 88 12.85 19.18 8.33
CA GLY A 88 11.44 18.93 8.60
C GLY A 88 11.16 17.52 9.10
N TYR A 89 11.95 16.52 8.72
CA TYR A 89 11.70 15.12 9.10
C TYR A 89 11.68 14.92 10.62
N ARG A 90 12.63 15.53 11.33
CA ARG A 90 12.66 15.46 12.81
C ARG A 90 11.53 16.26 13.46
N SER A 91 11.05 17.30 12.79
CA SER A 91 9.88 18.06 13.26
C SER A 91 8.61 17.22 13.10
N ASP A 92 8.48 16.51 11.98
CA ASP A 92 7.35 15.65 11.70
C ASP A 92 7.27 14.47 12.69
N LEU A 93 8.40 13.84 13.01
CA LEU A 93 8.44 12.78 14.02
C LEU A 93 7.97 13.25 15.40
N ARG A 94 8.36 14.46 15.83
CA ARG A 94 7.87 15.06 17.08
C ARG A 94 6.37 15.37 17.02
N ALA A 95 5.88 15.83 15.87
CA ALA A 95 4.45 16.07 15.69
C ALA A 95 3.64 14.78 15.75
N ILE A 96 4.16 13.67 15.21
CA ILE A 96 3.57 12.33 15.31
C ILE A 96 3.55 11.82 16.75
N GLU A 97 4.66 11.95 17.48
CA GLU A 97 4.74 11.57 18.89
C GLU A 97 3.69 12.33 19.72
N ALA A 98 3.66 13.67 19.60
CA ALA A 98 2.68 14.50 20.28
C ALA A 98 1.23 14.17 19.87
N PHE A 99 1.00 13.80 18.60
CA PHE A 99 -0.32 13.34 18.13
C PHE A 99 -0.71 12.04 18.83
N ASN A 100 0.15 11.02 18.79
CA ASN A 100 -0.13 9.72 19.40
C ASN A 100 -0.33 9.83 20.93
N GLU A 101 0.45 10.66 21.61
CA GLU A 101 0.27 10.91 23.05
C GLU A 101 -1.10 11.51 23.38
N ARG A 102 -1.61 12.45 22.56
CA ARG A 102 -2.96 13.02 22.75
C ARG A 102 -4.07 11.98 22.60
N HIS A 103 -3.89 11.02 21.69
CA HIS A 103 -4.89 10.03 21.34
C HIS A 103 -4.73 8.68 22.08
N ALA A 104 -3.66 8.48 22.85
CA ALA A 104 -3.29 7.21 23.48
C ALA A 104 -4.38 6.58 24.36
N ASN A 105 -5.27 7.39 24.94
CA ASN A 105 -6.34 6.91 25.82
C ASN A 105 -7.75 7.00 25.20
N GLY A 106 -7.86 7.31 23.89
CA GLY A 106 -9.12 7.44 23.17
C GLY A 106 -10.00 8.64 23.56
N GLN A 107 -9.63 9.44 24.58
CA GLN A 107 -10.44 10.58 25.02
C GLN A 107 -10.56 11.65 23.94
N HIS A 108 -9.51 11.84 23.15
CA HIS A 108 -9.48 12.75 22.00
C HIS A 108 -9.83 12.05 20.67
N GLY A 109 -10.42 10.85 20.74
CA GLY A 109 -10.73 10.02 19.58
C GLY A 109 -9.73 8.87 19.43
N ALA A 110 -10.23 7.68 19.11
CA ALA A 110 -9.46 6.46 18.89
C ALA A 110 -8.76 6.52 17.52
N VAL A 111 -7.55 7.06 17.48
CA VAL A 111 -6.70 7.14 16.29
C VAL A 111 -5.24 7.05 16.67
N VAL A 112 -4.43 6.40 15.82
CA VAL A 112 -3.00 6.23 16.05
C VAL A 112 -2.25 6.28 14.71
N VAL A 113 -1.10 6.95 14.72
CA VAL A 113 -0.10 6.83 13.67
C VAL A 113 0.84 5.70 14.05
N ASP A 114 0.79 4.59 13.31
CA ASP A 114 1.68 3.44 13.52
C ASP A 114 2.73 3.31 12.40
N THR A 115 2.59 4.13 11.36
CA THR A 115 3.35 4.01 10.12
C THR A 115 3.72 5.39 9.60
N ILE A 116 4.93 5.52 9.07
CA ILE A 116 5.36 6.71 8.32
C ILE A 116 5.70 6.36 6.87
N GLU A 117 5.46 7.30 5.99
CA GLU A 117 5.92 7.28 4.60
C GLU A 117 6.88 8.44 4.37
N THR A 118 8.06 8.12 3.85
CA THR A 118 9.12 9.11 3.60
C THR A 118 9.90 8.75 2.34
N LYS A 119 10.96 9.52 2.05
CA LYS A 119 11.90 9.29 0.95
C LYS A 119 13.31 9.36 1.49
N ALA A 120 14.24 8.63 0.88
CA ALA A 120 15.66 8.77 1.15
C ALA A 120 16.44 8.89 -0.16
N GLY A 121 17.41 9.81 -0.20
CA GLY A 121 18.22 10.05 -1.40
C GLY A 121 19.43 9.12 -1.54
N ASP A 122 19.93 8.60 -0.42
CA ASP A 122 21.10 7.72 -0.37
C ASP A 122 21.07 6.84 0.90
N ALA A 123 21.91 5.81 0.94
CA ALA A 123 21.94 4.83 2.03
C ALA A 123 22.35 5.44 3.39
N ALA A 124 23.24 6.45 3.40
CA ALA A 124 23.69 7.06 4.65
C ALA A 124 22.60 7.96 5.26
N THR A 125 21.84 8.64 4.41
CA THR A 125 20.68 9.44 4.81
C THR A 125 19.53 8.56 5.26
N LEU A 126 19.29 7.44 4.58
CA LEU A 126 18.35 6.40 5.01
C LEU A 126 18.69 5.89 6.41
N ASP A 127 19.94 5.50 6.64
CA ASP A 127 20.37 4.91 7.92
C ASP A 127 20.18 5.88 9.09
N ARG A 128 20.66 7.13 8.93
CA ARG A 128 20.45 8.19 9.93
C ARG A 128 18.97 8.53 10.16
N GLY A 129 18.16 8.45 9.11
CA GLY A 129 16.72 8.70 9.19
C GLY A 129 16.00 7.63 10.00
N LEU A 130 16.32 6.36 9.76
CA LEU A 130 15.77 5.24 10.51
C LEU A 130 16.21 5.25 11.97
N ASP A 131 17.48 5.55 12.26
CA ASP A 131 17.96 5.70 13.65
C ASP A 131 17.26 6.85 14.41
N ALA A 132 16.74 7.84 13.68
CA ALA A 132 15.99 8.95 14.27
C ALA A 132 14.49 8.67 14.41
N THR A 133 13.97 7.61 13.76
CA THR A 133 12.54 7.26 13.78
C THR A 133 12.15 6.76 15.16
N THR A 134 11.03 7.26 15.70
CA THR A 134 10.53 6.88 17.03
C THR A 134 10.21 5.38 17.11
N ASP A 135 10.52 4.78 18.26
CA ASP A 135 10.18 3.38 18.55
C ASP A 135 8.68 3.13 18.32
N GLY A 136 8.36 2.02 17.64
CA GLY A 136 6.99 1.62 17.32
C GLY A 136 6.43 2.17 16.01
N LEU A 137 7.09 3.12 15.34
CA LEU A 137 6.70 3.56 13.99
C LEU A 137 7.36 2.68 12.92
N PHE A 138 6.55 2.07 12.06
CA PHE A 138 7.05 1.32 10.90
C PHE A 138 7.25 2.26 9.70
N ALA A 139 8.46 2.29 9.14
CA ALA A 139 8.81 3.23 8.07
C ALA A 139 8.69 2.61 6.67
N PHE A 140 7.93 3.23 5.77
CA PHE A 140 7.94 2.96 4.34
C PHE A 140 8.77 4.02 3.60
N VAL A 141 9.92 3.60 3.04
CA VAL A 141 10.87 4.49 2.38
C VAL A 141 10.72 4.40 0.86
N GLU A 142 10.29 5.48 0.21
CA GLU A 142 10.15 5.55 -1.25
C GLU A 142 11.52 5.44 -1.93
N LEU A 143 11.66 4.46 -2.83
CA LEU A 143 12.89 4.21 -3.57
C LEU A 143 12.72 4.56 -5.07
N PRO A 144 13.77 5.10 -5.72
CA PRO A 144 13.74 5.49 -7.14
C PRO A 144 13.81 4.25 -8.05
N VAL A 145 12.65 3.70 -8.41
CA VAL A 145 12.50 2.47 -9.22
C VAL A 145 13.04 2.60 -10.64
N GLU A 146 13.14 3.83 -11.14
CA GLU A 146 13.71 4.17 -12.43
C GLU A 146 15.23 4.01 -12.49
N THR A 147 15.89 3.98 -11.33
CA THR A 147 17.33 3.75 -11.17
C THR A 147 17.61 2.44 -10.41
N ASP A 148 18.88 2.06 -10.32
CA ASP A 148 19.27 0.90 -9.51
C ASP A 148 19.18 1.21 -8.01
N CYS A 149 18.07 0.81 -7.40
CA CYS A 149 17.81 0.98 -5.98
C CYS A 149 18.28 -0.20 -5.10
N ARG A 150 19.01 -1.19 -5.63
CA ARG A 150 19.44 -2.39 -4.87
C ARG A 150 20.26 -2.04 -3.63
N GLY A 151 21.11 -1.02 -3.70
CA GLY A 151 21.88 -0.55 -2.54
C GLY A 151 21.01 0.02 -1.42
N LEU A 152 19.93 0.73 -1.77
CA LEU A 152 18.97 1.27 -0.80
C LEU A 152 18.10 0.16 -0.19
N ILE A 153 17.69 -0.82 -1.02
CA ILE A 153 16.98 -2.01 -0.54
C ILE A 153 17.86 -2.76 0.46
N ALA A 154 19.14 -3.00 0.14
CA ALA A 154 20.06 -3.67 1.06
C ALA A 154 20.21 -2.91 2.39
N ALA A 155 20.18 -1.58 2.39
CA ALA A 155 20.23 -0.76 3.59
C ALA A 155 18.96 -0.86 4.48
N LEU A 156 17.84 -1.34 3.94
CA LEU A 156 16.61 -1.61 4.70
C LEU A 156 16.61 -3.00 5.37
N SER A 157 17.49 -3.91 4.93
CA SER A 157 17.49 -5.30 5.41
C SER A 157 17.76 -5.36 6.92
N GLY A 158 16.92 -6.10 7.65
CA GLY A 158 16.99 -6.24 9.10
C GLY A 158 16.55 -5.01 9.91
N ARG A 159 16.06 -3.95 9.26
CA ARG A 159 15.53 -2.74 9.92
C ARG A 159 14.02 -2.87 10.11
N PHE A 160 13.45 -2.10 11.04
CA PHE A 160 11.99 -2.00 11.22
C PHE A 160 11.38 -1.05 10.17
N ALA A 161 11.59 -1.39 8.90
CA ALA A 161 11.20 -0.59 7.75
C ALA A 161 10.96 -1.46 6.51
N ALA A 162 10.28 -0.88 5.53
CA ALA A 162 9.97 -1.49 4.25
C ALA A 162 10.29 -0.53 3.10
N ALA A 163 10.54 -1.08 1.93
CA ALA A 163 10.63 -0.29 0.72
C ALA A 163 9.24 0.21 0.30
N LYS A 164 9.19 1.34 -0.38
CA LYS A 164 7.98 1.83 -1.03
C LYS A 164 8.29 2.10 -2.49
N VAL A 165 7.45 1.59 -3.37
CA VAL A 165 7.57 1.82 -4.82
C VAL A 165 6.36 2.57 -5.33
N ARG A 166 6.61 3.53 -6.22
CA ARG A 166 5.56 4.17 -7.00
C ARG A 166 5.33 3.36 -8.28
N THR A 167 4.08 2.99 -8.54
CA THR A 167 3.66 2.21 -9.73
C THR A 167 2.92 3.05 -10.76
N GLY A 168 2.69 4.33 -10.49
CA GLY A 168 2.06 5.25 -11.42
C GLY A 168 2.08 6.71 -10.97
N GLY A 169 1.47 7.57 -11.77
CA GLY A 169 1.35 8.99 -11.49
C GLY A 169 0.59 9.71 -12.61
N VAL A 170 0.51 11.05 -12.49
CA VAL A 170 -0.25 11.88 -13.43
C VAL A 170 0.45 12.09 -14.78
N THR A 171 1.70 11.64 -14.93
CA THR A 171 2.45 11.67 -16.18
C THR A 171 2.83 10.25 -16.60
N PRO A 172 2.94 9.97 -17.91
CA PRO A 172 3.34 8.64 -18.40
C PRO A 172 4.68 8.16 -17.83
N GLU A 173 5.63 9.08 -17.63
CA GLU A 173 6.97 8.77 -17.11
C GLU A 173 6.97 8.37 -15.63
N ALA A 174 5.87 8.61 -14.92
CA ALA A 174 5.70 8.20 -13.53
C ALA A 174 5.27 6.72 -13.39
N VAL A 175 4.95 6.04 -14.50
CA VAL A 175 4.68 4.60 -14.50
C VAL A 175 5.97 3.85 -14.81
N PRO A 176 6.54 3.07 -13.86
CA PRO A 176 7.70 2.24 -14.16
C PRO A 176 7.37 1.17 -15.20
N SER A 177 8.36 0.78 -16.00
CA SER A 177 8.24 -0.37 -16.90
C SER A 177 8.05 -1.68 -16.12
N VAL A 178 7.62 -2.73 -16.81
CA VAL A 178 7.53 -4.09 -16.23
C VAL A 178 8.88 -4.53 -15.70
N GLU A 179 9.95 -4.27 -16.45
CA GLU A 179 11.31 -4.66 -16.13
C GLU A 179 11.84 -3.89 -14.92
N GLN A 180 11.54 -2.58 -14.83
CA GLN A 180 11.91 -1.77 -13.66
C GLN A 180 11.22 -2.28 -12.40
N LEU A 181 9.92 -2.56 -12.45
CA LEU A 181 9.18 -3.09 -11.31
C LEU A 181 9.59 -4.53 -10.97
N ALA A 182 9.84 -5.39 -11.97
CA ALA A 182 10.31 -6.76 -11.76
C ALA A 182 11.67 -6.79 -11.06
N ARG A 183 12.59 -5.90 -11.46
CA ARG A 183 13.90 -5.74 -10.81
C ARG A 183 13.75 -5.31 -9.35
N PHE A 184 12.88 -4.33 -9.08
CA PHE A 184 12.58 -3.88 -7.72
C PHE A 184 12.03 -5.01 -6.84
N VAL A 185 11.00 -5.72 -7.32
CA VAL A 185 10.37 -6.84 -6.60
C VAL A 185 11.37 -7.97 -6.35
N SER A 186 12.17 -8.31 -7.36
CA SER A 186 13.20 -9.35 -7.25
C SER A 186 14.30 -8.96 -6.26
N ALA A 187 14.71 -7.68 -6.25
CA ALA A 187 15.69 -7.16 -5.30
C ALA A 187 15.17 -7.18 -3.86
N CYS A 188 13.91 -6.79 -3.64
CA CYS A 188 13.26 -6.90 -2.33
C CYS A 188 13.20 -8.35 -1.86
N ALA A 189 12.80 -9.28 -2.74
CA ALA A 189 12.71 -10.70 -2.42
C ALA A 189 14.07 -11.34 -2.11
N ALA A 190 15.13 -10.89 -2.79
CA ALA A 190 16.49 -11.36 -2.55
C ALA A 190 17.09 -10.83 -1.23
N ALA A 191 16.72 -9.62 -0.83
CA ALA A 191 17.19 -8.98 0.40
C ALA A 191 16.31 -9.25 1.64
N ASP A 192 15.22 -10.00 1.46
CA ASP A 192 14.16 -10.22 2.47
C ASP A 192 13.58 -8.91 3.02
N VAL A 193 13.42 -7.91 2.15
CA VAL A 193 12.90 -6.58 2.50
C VAL A 193 11.44 -6.48 2.08
N PRO A 194 10.50 -6.26 3.01
CA PRO A 194 9.11 -6.04 2.66
C PRO A 194 8.94 -4.74 1.88
N PHE A 195 7.83 -4.64 1.15
CA PHE A 195 7.48 -3.41 0.46
C PHE A 195 5.98 -3.12 0.45
N LYS A 196 5.66 -1.86 0.14
CA LYS A 196 4.33 -1.45 -0.31
C LYS A 196 4.39 -0.72 -1.64
N ALA A 197 3.30 -0.74 -2.38
CA ALA A 197 3.18 -0.02 -3.65
C ALA A 197 2.28 1.22 -3.49
N THR A 198 2.44 2.23 -4.33
CA THR A 198 1.57 3.41 -4.31
C THR A 198 1.33 3.94 -5.72
N ALA A 199 0.16 4.55 -5.92
CA ALA A 199 -0.29 5.18 -7.16
C ALA A 199 -0.48 4.22 -8.36
N GLY A 200 -1.60 4.36 -9.07
CA GLY A 200 -1.87 3.66 -10.32
C GLY A 200 -2.31 2.19 -10.16
N LEU A 201 -2.68 1.74 -8.96
CA LEU A 201 -3.14 0.37 -8.69
C LEU A 201 -4.65 0.30 -8.46
N HIS A 202 -5.42 0.80 -9.44
CA HIS A 202 -6.88 0.86 -9.39
C HIS A 202 -7.53 -0.44 -9.88
N HIS A 203 -6.87 -1.13 -10.80
CA HIS A 203 -7.40 -2.30 -11.51
C HIS A 203 -6.57 -3.56 -11.18
N PRO A 204 -7.17 -4.77 -11.20
CA PRO A 204 -6.52 -6.00 -10.78
C PRO A 204 -5.42 -6.44 -11.74
N LEU A 205 -5.59 -6.15 -13.02
CA LEU A 205 -4.72 -6.59 -14.10
C LEU A 205 -4.04 -5.44 -14.83
N ARG A 206 -2.88 -5.72 -15.40
CA ARG A 206 -2.18 -4.79 -16.28
C ARG A 206 -3.05 -4.51 -17.49
N HIS A 207 -3.15 -3.25 -17.85
CA HIS A 207 -3.96 -2.82 -18.97
C HIS A 207 -3.38 -1.56 -19.62
N GLN A 208 -3.98 -1.14 -20.72
CA GLN A 208 -3.73 0.17 -21.31
C GLN A 208 -4.77 1.12 -20.72
N GLY A 209 -4.31 2.14 -20.02
CA GLY A 209 -5.17 3.17 -19.47
C GLY A 209 -5.91 3.89 -20.59
N THR A 210 -7.16 4.26 -20.29
CA THR A 210 -8.07 4.89 -21.24
C THR A 210 -8.59 6.20 -20.66
N ALA A 211 -9.31 6.99 -21.47
CA ALA A 211 -10.03 8.14 -20.94
C ALA A 211 -11.03 7.75 -19.84
N ALA A 212 -11.59 6.53 -19.89
CA ALA A 212 -12.52 6.04 -18.87
C ALA A 212 -11.85 5.72 -17.54
N THR A 213 -10.56 5.34 -17.55
CA THR A 213 -9.77 5.09 -16.33
C THR A 213 -8.98 6.32 -15.88
N ASN A 214 -9.22 7.49 -16.49
CA ASN A 214 -8.45 8.73 -16.27
C ASN A 214 -6.93 8.60 -16.51
N GLU A 215 -6.51 7.62 -17.32
CA GLU A 215 -5.10 7.29 -17.59
C GLU A 215 -4.84 7.13 -19.11
N PRO A 216 -5.27 8.05 -19.98
CA PRO A 216 -5.33 7.81 -21.42
C PRO A 216 -3.96 7.51 -22.03
N GLY A 217 -3.84 6.32 -22.65
CA GLY A 217 -2.69 5.93 -23.47
C GLY A 217 -1.45 5.52 -22.67
N CYS A 218 -1.55 5.39 -21.35
CA CYS A 218 -0.44 4.94 -20.50
C CYS A 218 -0.61 3.45 -20.16
N PRO A 219 0.45 2.62 -20.17
CA PRO A 219 0.37 1.31 -19.53
C PRO A 219 0.14 1.49 -18.02
N VAL A 220 -0.67 0.64 -17.40
CA VAL A 220 -1.00 0.71 -15.97
C VAL A 220 -0.82 -0.67 -15.35
N HIS A 221 -0.19 -0.75 -14.17
CA HIS A 221 0.03 -2.02 -13.47
C HIS A 221 -1.23 -2.50 -12.76
N GLY A 222 -1.41 -3.82 -12.68
CA GLY A 222 -2.52 -4.42 -11.94
C GLY A 222 -2.14 -4.80 -10.50
N PHE A 223 -2.98 -4.54 -9.52
CA PHE A 223 -2.66 -4.91 -8.12
C PHE A 223 -2.57 -6.43 -7.92
N LEU A 224 -3.36 -7.26 -8.62
CA LEU A 224 -3.18 -8.71 -8.52
C LEU A 224 -1.85 -9.13 -9.12
N ASN A 225 -1.45 -8.54 -10.24
CA ASN A 225 -0.15 -8.82 -10.84
C ASN A 225 0.99 -8.52 -9.86
N VAL A 226 1.00 -7.31 -9.28
CA VAL A 226 2.08 -6.85 -8.39
C VAL A 226 2.22 -7.77 -7.18
N PHE A 227 1.13 -8.06 -6.48
CA PHE A 227 1.19 -8.85 -5.24
C PHE A 227 1.43 -10.33 -5.50
N LEU A 228 0.83 -10.93 -6.53
CA LEU A 228 1.11 -12.32 -6.86
C LEU A 228 2.53 -12.50 -7.41
N ALA A 229 3.06 -11.55 -8.17
CA ALA A 229 4.44 -11.58 -8.65
C ALA A 229 5.42 -11.50 -7.48
N ALA A 230 5.16 -10.62 -6.51
CA ALA A 230 5.95 -10.48 -5.30
C ALA A 230 5.95 -11.75 -4.44
N ILE A 231 4.79 -12.35 -4.20
CA ILE A 231 4.69 -13.58 -3.42
C ILE A 231 5.39 -14.73 -4.15
N ALA A 232 5.24 -14.82 -5.48
CA ALA A 232 5.95 -15.81 -6.29
C ALA A 232 7.48 -15.62 -6.25
N ALA A 233 7.98 -14.38 -6.30
CA ALA A 233 9.40 -14.08 -6.14
C ALA A 233 9.94 -14.53 -4.78
N TRP A 234 9.21 -14.22 -3.70
CA TRP A 234 9.65 -14.49 -2.33
C TRP A 234 9.53 -15.97 -1.94
N LYS A 235 8.38 -16.60 -2.20
CA LYS A 235 8.07 -17.98 -1.80
C LYS A 235 8.52 -19.02 -2.81
N ALA A 236 8.20 -18.81 -4.09
CA ALA A 236 8.45 -19.79 -5.15
C ALA A 236 9.76 -19.55 -5.92
N LYS A 237 10.55 -18.55 -5.49
CA LYS A 237 11.83 -18.15 -6.10
C LYS A 237 11.69 -17.93 -7.61
N ALA A 238 10.62 -17.25 -8.01
CA ALA A 238 10.43 -16.80 -9.39
C ALA A 238 11.64 -15.96 -9.82
N SER A 239 12.17 -16.24 -11.00
CA SER A 239 13.22 -15.42 -11.62
C SER A 239 12.69 -14.05 -12.01
N GLU A 240 13.57 -13.05 -12.19
CA GLU A 240 13.18 -11.70 -12.60
C GLU A 240 12.34 -11.71 -13.89
N GLY A 241 12.65 -12.58 -14.86
CA GLY A 241 11.87 -12.73 -16.09
C GLY A 241 10.47 -13.31 -15.87
N GLU A 242 10.30 -14.19 -14.88
CA GLU A 242 9.00 -14.74 -14.52
C GLU A 242 8.16 -13.74 -13.73
N VAL A 243 8.80 -12.96 -12.86
CA VAL A 243 8.17 -11.80 -12.20
C VAL A 243 7.69 -10.81 -13.25
N ALA A 244 8.52 -10.48 -14.24
CA ALA A 244 8.13 -9.62 -15.36
C ALA A 244 6.93 -10.19 -16.15
N ALA A 245 6.92 -11.48 -16.46
CA ALA A 245 5.81 -12.11 -17.16
C ALA A 245 4.49 -12.05 -16.36
N LEU A 246 4.56 -12.23 -15.04
CA LEU A 246 3.39 -12.15 -14.16
C LEU A 246 2.90 -10.69 -14.02
N LEU A 247 3.82 -9.73 -14.00
CA LEU A 247 3.54 -8.30 -14.05
C LEU A 247 2.90 -7.85 -15.36
N ASP A 248 3.24 -8.46 -16.51
CA ASP A 248 2.70 -8.09 -17.82
C ASP A 248 1.35 -8.76 -18.17
N GLU A 249 0.87 -9.71 -17.36
CA GLU A 249 -0.37 -10.44 -17.62
C GLU A 249 -1.61 -9.53 -17.57
N ARG A 250 -2.49 -9.68 -18.56
CA ARG A 250 -3.66 -8.82 -18.83
C ARG A 250 -4.99 -9.58 -18.79
N SER A 251 -4.95 -10.90 -18.67
CA SER A 251 -6.12 -11.78 -18.70
C SER A 251 -6.30 -12.48 -17.37
N ILE A 252 -7.49 -12.34 -16.78
CA ILE A 252 -7.81 -13.03 -15.52
C ILE A 252 -7.83 -14.54 -15.70
N ALA A 253 -8.10 -15.02 -16.93
CA ALA A 253 -8.17 -16.45 -17.25
C ALA A 253 -6.82 -17.17 -17.14
N SER A 254 -5.71 -16.43 -17.13
CA SER A 254 -4.37 -16.98 -16.88
C SER A 254 -4.16 -17.35 -15.41
N PHE A 255 -5.01 -16.84 -14.51
CA PHE A 255 -4.99 -17.16 -13.09
C PHE A 255 -6.08 -18.17 -12.74
N ARG A 256 -5.78 -19.06 -11.80
CA ARG A 256 -6.78 -19.94 -11.19
C ARG A 256 -6.80 -19.68 -9.70
N PHE A 257 -7.95 -19.24 -9.22
CA PHE A 257 -8.20 -19.00 -7.80
C PHE A 257 -9.16 -20.07 -7.28
N ASP A 258 -8.77 -20.74 -6.21
CA ASP A 258 -9.67 -21.58 -5.42
C ASP A 258 -9.51 -21.25 -3.92
N ASP A 259 -10.12 -22.04 -3.03
CA ASP A 259 -10.05 -21.76 -1.59
C ASP A 259 -8.70 -22.16 -0.95
N GLU A 260 -7.87 -22.94 -1.64
CA GLU A 260 -6.62 -23.48 -1.15
C GLU A 260 -5.39 -22.89 -1.83
N ARG A 261 -5.50 -22.41 -3.07
CA ARG A 261 -4.35 -21.97 -3.88
C ARG A 261 -4.71 -20.93 -4.94
N VAL A 262 -3.67 -20.21 -5.36
CA VAL A 262 -3.63 -19.38 -6.56
C VAL A 262 -2.57 -19.95 -7.51
N ALA A 263 -2.93 -20.20 -8.76
CA ALA A 263 -2.00 -20.69 -9.77
C ALA A 263 -1.87 -19.73 -10.96
N PHE A 264 -0.64 -19.60 -11.47
CA PHE A 264 -0.30 -18.85 -12.67
C PHE A 264 0.96 -19.47 -13.30
N GLY A 265 0.91 -19.79 -14.61
CA GLY A 265 2.02 -20.45 -15.29
C GLY A 265 2.46 -21.74 -14.56
N ARG A 266 3.74 -21.82 -14.17
CA ARG A 266 4.27 -22.94 -13.37
C ARG A 266 4.10 -22.76 -11.86
N PHE A 267 3.65 -21.61 -11.39
CA PHE A 267 3.54 -21.28 -9.97
C PHE A 267 2.20 -21.74 -9.42
N THR A 268 2.24 -22.32 -8.22
CA THR A 268 1.07 -22.59 -7.40
C THR A 268 1.41 -22.15 -5.99
N LEU A 269 0.70 -21.14 -5.50
CA LEU A 269 0.86 -20.56 -4.18
C LEU A 269 -0.28 -21.04 -3.31
N GLY A 270 0.02 -21.74 -2.21
CA GLY A 270 -1.00 -22.14 -1.26
C GLY A 270 -1.55 -20.96 -0.47
N ALA A 271 -2.72 -21.12 0.14
CA ALA A 271 -3.33 -20.09 1.00
C ALA A 271 -2.41 -19.65 2.15
N ALA A 272 -1.53 -20.54 2.63
CA ALA A 272 -0.50 -20.21 3.60
C ALA A 272 0.60 -19.32 3.01
N ASP A 273 1.08 -19.62 1.80
CA ASP A 273 2.07 -18.79 1.09
C ASP A 273 1.53 -17.40 0.82
N VAL A 274 0.26 -17.31 0.38
CA VAL A 274 -0.42 -16.05 0.13
C VAL A 274 -0.55 -15.23 1.41
N ARG A 275 -1.00 -15.86 2.51
CA ARG A 275 -1.12 -15.20 3.82
C ARG A 275 0.23 -14.66 4.28
N GLU A 276 1.23 -15.52 4.32
CA GLU A 276 2.54 -15.13 4.84
C GLU A 276 3.20 -14.07 3.95
N GLY A 277 3.05 -14.18 2.63
CA GLY A 277 3.53 -13.18 1.70
C GLY A 277 2.86 -11.81 1.88
N ARG A 278 1.57 -11.78 2.22
CA ARG A 278 0.82 -10.55 2.51
C ARG A 278 1.17 -9.92 3.86
N GLU A 279 1.34 -10.76 4.88
CA GLU A 279 1.65 -10.30 6.24
C GLU A 279 3.11 -9.85 6.39
N ARG A 280 4.04 -10.42 5.62
CA ARG A 280 5.48 -10.25 5.86
C ARG A 280 6.27 -9.63 4.73
N PHE A 281 5.75 -9.61 3.49
CA PHE A 281 6.56 -9.23 2.33
C PHE A 281 5.91 -8.15 1.45
N ALA A 282 4.81 -8.45 0.76
CA ALA A 282 4.07 -7.47 -0.02
C ALA A 282 2.92 -6.97 0.84
N LEU A 283 3.01 -5.77 1.43
CA LEU A 283 2.24 -5.37 2.62
C LEU A 283 0.93 -4.61 2.36
N SER A 284 0.94 -3.61 1.49
CA SER A 284 -0.27 -2.84 1.14
C SER A 284 -0.05 -2.05 -0.15
N PHE A 285 -1.10 -1.43 -0.68
CA PHE A 285 -0.95 -0.36 -1.65
C PHE A 285 -1.79 0.87 -1.33
N GLY A 286 -1.26 2.04 -1.67
CA GLY A 286 -1.97 3.30 -1.57
C GLY A 286 -2.90 3.52 -2.77
N SER A 287 -4.18 3.79 -2.51
CA SER A 287 -5.17 4.12 -3.55
C SER A 287 -6.04 5.32 -3.15
N CYS A 288 -6.32 6.22 -4.08
CA CYS A 288 -7.26 7.33 -3.84
C CYS A 288 -8.73 6.90 -3.95
N SER A 289 -8.99 5.67 -4.40
CA SER A 289 -10.31 5.04 -4.44
C SER A 289 -10.29 3.69 -3.74
N PHE A 290 -11.23 3.48 -2.82
CA PHE A 290 -11.43 2.19 -2.17
C PHE A 290 -12.40 1.29 -2.97
N GLU A 291 -13.36 1.91 -3.65
CA GLU A 291 -14.44 1.22 -4.36
C GLU A 291 -13.98 0.63 -5.69
N GLU A 292 -13.10 1.32 -6.43
CA GLU A 292 -12.63 0.86 -7.75
C GLU A 292 -11.98 -0.54 -7.69
N PRO A 293 -11.00 -0.82 -6.79
CA PRO A 293 -10.45 -2.18 -6.66
C PRO A 293 -11.50 -3.23 -6.29
N LEU A 294 -12.49 -2.88 -5.45
CA LEU A 294 -13.56 -3.78 -5.02
C LEU A 294 -14.51 -4.13 -6.18
N GLU A 295 -14.95 -3.12 -6.92
CA GLU A 295 -15.86 -3.26 -8.06
C GLU A 295 -15.22 -4.10 -9.16
N ASP A 296 -13.94 -3.89 -9.43
CA ASP A 296 -13.22 -4.68 -10.42
C ASP A 296 -13.03 -6.15 -10.01
N LEU A 297 -12.73 -6.41 -8.72
CA LEU A 297 -12.68 -7.79 -8.23
C LEU A 297 -14.04 -8.50 -8.37
N ARG A 298 -15.15 -7.77 -8.16
CA ARG A 298 -16.51 -8.28 -8.36
C ARG A 298 -16.83 -8.49 -9.83
N SER A 299 -16.41 -7.57 -10.71
CA SER A 299 -16.63 -7.68 -12.16
C SER A 299 -15.91 -8.91 -12.75
N HIS A 300 -14.76 -9.25 -12.19
CA HIS A 300 -14.02 -10.48 -12.48
C HIS A 300 -14.52 -11.74 -11.71
N GLN A 301 -15.59 -11.62 -10.92
CA GLN A 301 -16.20 -12.71 -10.13
C GLN A 301 -15.24 -13.34 -9.10
N LEU A 302 -14.22 -12.59 -8.66
CA LEU A 302 -13.26 -13.03 -7.64
C LEU A 302 -13.81 -12.78 -6.22
N LEU A 303 -14.68 -11.79 -6.08
CA LEU A 303 -15.48 -11.53 -4.89
C LEU A 303 -16.96 -11.72 -5.21
N GLN A 304 -17.73 -12.17 -4.21
CA GLN A 304 -19.18 -12.20 -4.33
C GLN A 304 -19.71 -10.76 -4.32
N THR A 305 -20.65 -10.47 -5.22
CA THR A 305 -21.45 -9.24 -5.13
C THR A 305 -22.29 -9.31 -3.86
N ALA A 306 -22.29 -8.26 -3.04
CA ALA A 306 -23.21 -8.18 -1.92
C ALA A 306 -24.64 -8.37 -2.46
N SER A 307 -25.35 -9.38 -1.96
CA SER A 307 -26.77 -9.53 -2.30
C SER A 307 -27.49 -8.36 -1.65
N LEU A 308 -28.08 -7.48 -2.47
CA LEU A 308 -28.99 -6.44 -2.00
C LEU A 308 -29.99 -7.08 -1.03
N ARG A 309 -29.88 -6.76 0.26
CA ARG A 309 -30.88 -7.11 1.27
C ARG A 309 -31.90 -5.99 1.39
#